data_AF-A0A8K0VBB2-F1
#
_entry.id   AF-A0A8K0VBB2-F1
#
_cell.length_a   1.000
_cell.length_b   1.000
_cell.length_c   1.000
_cell.angle_alpha   90.00
_cell.angle_beta   90.00
_cell.angle_gamma   90.00
#
_symmetry.space_group_name_H-M   'P 1'
#
loop_
_entity.id
_entity.type
_entity.pdbx_description
1 polymer ?
#
loop_
_entity_poly.entity_id
_entity_poly.type
_entity_poly.pdbx_seq_one_letter_code
_entity_poly.pdbx_strand_id
1 'polypeptide(L)'
;MEDEGEDGAGLGLEGIQLKKFVKIARKQPLPFAFVPGTGDEEPTFMLHRRKKAEVMGKTLRKETGQSKVSFGMMSVEGKTVSLTCDKVVPGLGKKLQRFFRQQKVPMDVILLDAEGNEIS
;
A
#
# COMPACT_ATOMS: atom_id res chain seq x y z
N MET A 1 -24.30 18.64 -5.57
CA MET A 1 -22.89 18.56 -6.00
C MET A 1 -22.43 17.19 -5.59
N GLU A 2 -21.85 16.47 -6.53
CA GLU A 2 -21.95 15.01 -6.68
C GLU A 2 -21.59 14.15 -5.44
N ASP A 3 -22.36 13.06 -5.29
CA ASP A 3 -22.11 11.90 -4.43
C ASP A 3 -20.65 11.43 -4.42
N GLU A 4 -19.89 11.73 -3.37
CA GLU A 4 -18.63 11.04 -3.07
C GLU A 4 -18.86 10.03 -1.94
N GLY A 5 -19.27 8.82 -2.32
CA GLY A 5 -19.44 7.71 -1.39
C GLY A 5 -18.17 7.41 -0.59
N GLU A 6 -18.29 7.40 0.74
CA GLU A 6 -17.30 6.95 1.72
C GLU A 6 -17.07 5.42 1.69
N ASP A 7 -16.89 4.84 0.50
CA ASP A 7 -16.78 3.40 0.31
C ASP A 7 -15.49 3.03 -0.42
N GLY A 8 -14.37 3.13 0.30
CA GLY A 8 -13.21 2.28 0.02
C GLY A 8 -11.84 2.89 0.18
N ALA A 9 -11.44 3.11 1.43
CA ALA A 9 -10.13 3.52 1.95
C ALA A 9 -9.67 4.98 1.72
N GLY A 10 -9.39 5.64 2.84
CA GLY A 10 -8.80 6.97 2.92
C GLY A 10 -7.27 6.95 2.95
N LEU A 11 -6.70 8.16 2.84
CA LEU A 11 -5.28 8.45 3.07
C LEU A 11 -4.85 8.00 4.48
N GLY A 12 -3.69 7.36 4.61
CA GLY A 12 -3.08 7.05 5.91
C GLY A 12 -3.77 5.90 6.67
N LEU A 13 -3.78 4.70 6.10
CA LEU A 13 -4.37 3.53 6.77
C LEU A 13 -3.51 3.04 7.93
N GLU A 14 -4.07 3.13 9.13
CA GLU A 14 -3.39 2.73 10.37
C GLU A 14 -4.22 1.78 11.24
N GLY A 15 -3.54 1.01 12.08
CA GLY A 15 -4.08 0.15 13.12
C GLY A 15 -5.26 -0.73 12.68
N ILE A 16 -6.44 -0.46 13.24
CA ILE A 16 -7.65 -1.27 13.03
C ILE A 16 -8.11 -1.19 11.56
N GLN A 17 -7.96 -0.04 10.91
CA GLN A 17 -8.36 0.13 9.51
C GLN A 17 -7.49 -0.73 8.60
N LEU A 18 -6.16 -0.70 8.81
CA LEU A 18 -5.22 -1.53 8.07
C LEU A 18 -5.58 -3.02 8.19
N LYS A 19 -5.91 -3.50 9.40
CA LYS A 19 -6.37 -4.89 9.62
C LYS A 19 -7.64 -5.23 8.83
N LYS A 20 -8.60 -4.31 8.73
CA LYS A 20 -9.81 -4.51 7.91
C LYS A 20 -9.44 -4.64 6.44
N PHE A 21 -8.58 -3.77 5.93
CA PHE A 21 -8.17 -3.82 4.52
C PHE A 21 -7.32 -5.04 4.19
N VAL A 22 -6.43 -5.48 5.09
CA VAL A 22 -5.71 -6.76 4.95
C VAL A 22 -6.69 -7.93 4.83
N LYS A 23 -7.78 -7.95 5.62
CA LYS A 23 -8.82 -8.99 5.48
C LYS A 23 -9.55 -8.94 4.14
N ILE A 24 -9.73 -7.74 3.57
CA ILE A 24 -10.33 -7.59 2.24
C ILE A 24 -9.34 -8.04 1.16
N ALA A 25 -8.07 -7.66 1.29
CA ALA A 25 -6.99 -8.04 0.39
C ALA A 25 -6.75 -9.55 0.32
N ARG A 26 -7.15 -10.29 1.37
CA ARG A 26 -7.21 -11.77 1.37
C ARG A 26 -8.30 -12.36 0.48
N LYS A 27 -9.37 -11.61 0.23
CA LYS A 27 -10.50 -12.07 -0.59
C LYS A 27 -10.37 -11.62 -2.04
N GLN A 28 -9.81 -10.43 -2.24
CA GLN A 28 -9.62 -9.84 -3.55
C GLN A 28 -8.37 -8.96 -3.53
N PRO A 29 -7.53 -8.98 -4.58
CA PRO A 29 -6.42 -8.06 -4.68
C PRO A 29 -6.94 -6.62 -4.68
N LEU A 30 -6.29 -5.75 -3.91
CA LEU A 30 -6.64 -4.34 -3.80
C LEU A 30 -5.52 -3.46 -4.32
N PRO A 31 -5.82 -2.43 -5.14
CA PRO A 31 -4.83 -1.43 -5.50
C PRO A 31 -4.33 -0.69 -4.25
N PHE A 32 -3.02 -0.49 -4.19
CA PHE A 32 -2.32 0.15 -3.10
C PHE A 32 -1.39 1.25 -3.60
N ALA A 33 -1.10 2.18 -2.70
CA ALA A 33 -0.02 3.14 -2.85
C ALA A 33 0.65 3.36 -1.50
N PHE A 34 1.97 3.43 -1.51
CA PHE A 34 2.81 3.57 -0.33
C PHE A 34 3.88 4.62 -0.55
N VAL A 35 4.10 5.39 0.50
CA VAL A 35 5.22 6.30 0.59
C VAL A 35 6.04 5.96 1.83
N PRO A 36 7.31 5.58 1.67
CA PRO A 36 8.15 5.12 2.77
C PRO A 36 8.55 6.19 3.80
N GLY A 37 8.20 7.46 3.60
CA GLY A 37 8.81 8.56 4.34
C GLY A 37 10.27 8.80 3.91
N THR A 38 10.72 10.05 3.99
CA THR A 38 12.13 10.43 3.83
C THR A 38 12.55 11.25 5.05
N GLY A 39 13.61 10.81 5.74
CA GLY A 39 14.04 11.45 6.99
C GLY A 39 12.99 11.30 8.09
N ASP A 40 12.50 12.42 8.59
CA ASP A 40 11.50 12.55 9.66
C ASP A 40 10.04 12.43 9.18
N GLU A 41 9.81 12.33 7.86
CA GLU A 41 8.45 12.17 7.33
C GLU A 41 7.87 10.79 7.64
N GLU A 42 6.62 10.76 8.07
CA GLU A 42 5.94 9.51 8.42
C GLU A 42 5.58 8.70 7.16
N PRO A 43 5.77 7.37 7.18
CA PRO A 43 5.37 6.51 6.08
C PRO A 43 3.86 6.51 5.93
N THR A 44 3.38 6.84 4.73
CA THR A 44 1.95 6.88 4.44
C THR A 44 1.55 5.71 3.55
N PHE A 45 0.55 4.94 3.97
CA PHE A 45 0.01 3.82 3.21
C PHE A 45 -1.47 4.07 2.87
N MET A 46 -1.85 3.77 1.64
CA MET A 46 -3.21 3.89 1.14
C MET A 46 -3.60 2.62 0.37
N LEU A 47 -4.82 2.17 0.58
CA LEU A 47 -5.48 1.17 -0.26
C LEU A 47 -6.72 1.81 -0.89
N HIS A 48 -7.28 1.22 -1.93
CA HIS A 48 -8.60 1.63 -2.41
C HIS A 48 -9.31 0.43 -3.05
N ARG A 49 -10.65 0.41 -3.04
CA ARG A 49 -11.42 -0.69 -3.67
C ARG A 49 -11.69 -0.46 -5.16
N ARG A 50 -11.89 0.79 -5.55
CA ARG A 50 -12.24 1.20 -6.93
C ARG A 50 -11.19 2.03 -7.70
N LYS A 51 -10.32 2.80 -7.02
CA LYS A 51 -9.34 3.67 -7.69
C LYS A 51 -8.17 2.87 -8.24
N LYS A 52 -7.67 3.27 -9.40
CA LYS A 52 -6.46 2.68 -9.99
C LYS A 52 -5.23 3.06 -9.15
N ALA A 53 -4.30 2.11 -9.01
CA ALA A 53 -3.07 2.29 -8.23
C ALA A 53 -2.24 3.50 -8.71
N GLU A 54 -2.17 3.73 -10.03
CA GLU A 54 -1.46 4.89 -10.59
C GLU A 54 -2.04 6.23 -10.11
N VAL A 55 -3.38 6.35 -10.08
CA VAL A 55 -4.07 7.57 -9.60
C VAL A 55 -3.78 7.76 -8.13
N MET A 56 -3.82 6.69 -7.33
CA MET A 56 -3.49 6.74 -5.91
C MET A 56 -2.04 7.18 -5.67
N GLY A 57 -1.09 6.65 -6.44
CA GLY A 57 0.30 7.06 -6.36
C GLY A 57 0.49 8.53 -6.70
N LYS A 58 -0.19 9.04 -7.74
CA LYS A 58 -0.18 10.48 -8.10
C LYS A 58 -0.77 11.34 -6.99
N THR A 59 -1.89 10.93 -6.40
CA THR A 59 -2.50 11.60 -5.26
C THR A 59 -1.54 11.63 -4.07
N LEU A 60 -0.99 10.49 -3.65
CA LEU A 60 -0.04 10.42 -2.55
C LEU A 60 1.20 11.29 -2.78
N ARG A 61 1.77 11.27 -3.98
CA ARG A 61 2.90 12.14 -4.33
C ARG A 61 2.56 13.63 -4.22
N LYS A 62 1.33 14.01 -4.58
CA LYS A 62 0.85 15.39 -4.50
C LYS A 62 0.61 15.81 -3.04
N GLU A 63 0.00 14.93 -2.25
CA GLU A 63 -0.34 15.18 -0.85
C GLU A 63 0.90 15.21 0.06
N THR A 64 1.82 14.25 -0.11
CA THR A 64 3.03 14.18 0.72
C THR A 64 4.18 15.01 0.15
N GLY A 65 4.09 15.46 -1.11
CA GLY A 65 5.20 16.11 -1.82
C GLY A 65 6.38 15.17 -2.13
N GLN A 66 6.29 13.89 -1.77
CA GLN A 66 7.40 12.95 -1.88
C GLN A 66 7.50 12.34 -3.28
N SER A 67 8.70 12.40 -3.86
CA SER A 67 8.95 11.84 -5.21
C SER A 67 9.03 10.31 -5.24
N LYS A 68 9.32 9.68 -4.10
CA LYS A 68 9.49 8.22 -3.96
C LYS A 68 8.18 7.55 -3.56
N VAL A 69 7.24 7.50 -4.49
CA VAL A 69 5.96 6.80 -4.36
C VAL A 69 6.07 5.41 -5.00
N SER A 70 5.54 4.40 -4.30
CA SER A 70 5.28 3.08 -4.86
C SER A 70 3.79 2.82 -4.95
N PHE A 71 3.35 2.16 -6.01
CA PHE A 71 1.97 1.78 -6.21
C PHE A 71 1.88 0.48 -6.99
N GLY A 72 0.76 -0.21 -6.84
CA GLY A 72 0.46 -1.44 -7.54
C GLY A 72 -0.73 -2.17 -6.95
N MET A 73 -0.73 -3.51 -6.99
CA MET A 73 -1.76 -4.38 -6.41
C MET A 73 -1.24 -5.08 -5.17
N MET A 74 -2.04 -5.12 -4.10
CA MET A 74 -1.76 -5.85 -2.87
C MET A 74 -2.70 -7.04 -2.77
N SER A 75 -2.11 -8.23 -2.63
CA SER A 75 -2.79 -9.47 -2.29
C SER A 75 -2.27 -10.00 -0.96
N VAL A 76 -3.09 -10.73 -0.22
CA VAL A 76 -2.69 -11.31 1.07
C VAL A 76 -3.05 -12.77 1.09
N GLU A 77 -2.06 -13.61 1.34
CA GLU A 77 -2.23 -15.05 1.48
C GLU A 77 -1.69 -15.51 2.83
N GLY A 78 -2.59 -15.96 3.72
CA GLY A 78 -2.22 -16.34 5.07
C GLY A 78 -1.56 -15.19 5.85
N LYS A 79 -0.25 -15.32 6.12
CA LYS A 79 0.58 -14.30 6.80
C LYS A 79 1.49 -13.51 5.85
N THR A 80 1.40 -13.79 4.56
CA THR A 80 2.24 -13.21 3.51
C THR A 80 1.44 -12.19 2.71
N VAL A 81 1.99 -11.00 2.55
CA VAL A 81 1.46 -9.90 1.75
C VAL A 81 2.28 -9.84 0.48
N SER A 82 1.65 -10.14 -0.65
CA SER A 82 2.26 -10.05 -1.97
C SER A 82 1.87 -8.72 -2.60
N LEU A 83 2.84 -7.88 -2.93
CA LEU A 83 2.61 -6.58 -3.55
C LEU A 83 3.20 -6.59 -4.95
N THR A 84 2.33 -6.71 -5.93
CA THR A 84 2.68 -6.53 -7.34
C THR A 84 2.89 -5.05 -7.59
N CYS A 85 4.15 -4.61 -7.73
CA CYS A 85 4.51 -3.22 -7.90
C CYS A 85 4.70 -2.88 -9.38
N ASP A 86 3.85 -1.98 -9.91
CA ASP A 86 4.15 -1.30 -11.17
C ASP A 86 5.35 -0.36 -11.02
N LYS A 87 5.46 0.27 -9.84
CA LYS A 87 6.57 1.17 -9.52
C LYS A 87 7.14 0.85 -8.14
N VAL A 88 8.30 0.22 -8.12
CA VAL A 88 9.03 -0.10 -6.89
C VAL A 88 10.03 1.00 -6.54
N VAL A 89 10.17 1.30 -5.26
CA VAL A 89 11.27 2.14 -4.73
C VAL A 89 12.29 1.24 -4.04
N PRO A 90 13.59 1.58 -4.08
CA PRO A 90 14.61 0.77 -3.42
C PRO A 90 14.34 0.67 -1.92
N GLY A 91 14.37 -0.56 -1.39
CA GLY A 91 14.10 -0.85 0.01
C GLY A 91 12.62 -0.79 0.41
N LEU A 92 11.68 -0.74 -0.55
CA LEU A 92 10.24 -0.74 -0.29
C LEU A 92 9.81 -1.87 0.65
N GLY A 93 10.25 -3.11 0.37
CA GLY A 93 9.80 -4.30 1.08
C GLY A 93 10.13 -4.21 2.58
N LYS A 94 11.39 -3.89 2.91
CA LYS A 94 11.83 -3.71 4.31
C LYS A 94 11.09 -2.56 5.00
N LYS A 95 10.88 -1.44 4.31
CA LYS A 95 10.19 -0.27 4.89
C LYS A 95 8.71 -0.54 5.13
N LEU A 96 8.05 -1.19 4.18
CA LEU A 96 6.64 -1.58 4.30
C LEU A 96 6.46 -2.66 5.37
N GLN A 97 7.36 -3.64 5.45
CA GLN A 97 7.36 -4.65 6.51
C GLN A 97 7.53 -4.00 7.89
N ARG A 98 8.41 -2.99 8.01
CA ARG A 98 8.55 -2.20 9.25
C ARG A 98 7.27 -1.43 9.58
N PHE A 99 6.62 -0.81 8.59
CA PHE A 99 5.34 -0.13 8.77
C PHE A 99 4.26 -1.08 9.30
N PHE A 100 4.09 -2.26 8.69
CA PHE A 100 3.15 -3.28 9.15
C PHE A 100 3.41 -3.71 10.61
N ARG A 101 4.69 -3.87 10.99
CA ARG A 101 5.08 -4.16 12.38
C ARG A 101 4.71 -3.02 13.34
N GLN A 102 4.96 -1.77 12.96
CA GLN A 102 4.57 -0.59 13.75
C GLN A 102 3.06 -0.53 13.98
N GLN A 103 2.28 -0.91 12.96
CA GLN A 103 0.82 -0.96 13.01
C GLN A 103 0.26 -2.18 13.77
N LYS A 104 1.12 -2.96 14.45
CA LYS A 104 0.77 -4.21 15.16
C LYS A 104 0.12 -5.25 14.25
N VAL A 105 0.57 -5.32 12.99
CA VAL A 105 0.16 -6.32 11.99
C VAL A 105 1.43 -6.97 11.41
N PRO A 106 2.16 -7.81 12.16
CA PRO A 106 3.36 -8.44 11.63
C PRO A 106 3.01 -9.38 10.47
N MET A 107 3.36 -8.98 9.25
CA MET A 107 3.19 -9.77 8.04
C MET A 107 4.52 -9.88 7.28
N ASP A 108 4.67 -10.97 6.54
CA ASP A 108 5.75 -11.13 5.58
C ASP A 108 5.40 -10.36 4.31
N VAL A 109 6.36 -9.63 3.75
CA VAL A 109 6.15 -8.77 2.60
C VAL A 109 6.97 -9.31 1.45
N ILE A 110 6.29 -9.69 0.37
CA ILE A 110 6.88 -10.11 -0.89
C ILE A 110 6.53 -9.04 -1.91
N LEU A 111 7.54 -8.51 -2.61
CA LEU A 111 7.31 -7.63 -3.74
C LEU A 111 7.35 -8.48 -5.01
N LEU A 112 6.35 -8.32 -5.87
CA LEU A 112 6.28 -8.99 -7.15
C LEU A 112 6.40 -7.95 -8.27
N ASP A 113 7.03 -8.29 -9.39
CA ASP A 113 6.96 -7.51 -10.61
C ASP A 113 5.64 -7.80 -11.37
N ALA A 114 5.44 -7.14 -12.52
CA ALA A 114 4.26 -7.35 -13.36
C ALA A 114 4.17 -8.77 -13.95
N GLU A 115 5.27 -9.52 -13.96
CA GLU A 115 5.37 -10.91 -14.44
C GLU A 115 5.16 -11.93 -13.30
N GLY A 116 5.10 -11.46 -12.05
CA GLY A 116 4.94 -12.28 -10.86
C GLY A 116 6.27 -12.78 -10.26
N ASN A 117 7.42 -12.23 -10.66
CA ASN A 117 8.70 -12.56 -10.06
C ASN A 117 8.96 -11.74 -8.80
N GLU A 118 9.57 -12.37 -7.80
CA GLU A 118 9.92 -11.71 -6.55
C GLU A 118 11.06 -10.70 -6.73
N ILE A 119 10.80 -9.43 -6.42
CA ILE A 119 11.81 -8.37 -6.41
C ILE A 119 12.31 -8.20 -4.96
N SER A 120 13.54 -8.61 -4.67
CA SER A 120 14.15 -8.49 -3.34
C SER A 120 14.90 -7.17 -3.14
#